data_AF-A0A2H5VAV3-F1
#
_entry.id   AF-A0A2H5VAV3-F1
#
_cell.length_a   1.000
_cell.length_b   1.000
_cell.length_c   1.000
_cell.angle_alpha   90.00
_cell.angle_beta   90.00
_cell.angle_gamma   90.00
#
_symmetry.space_group_name_H-M   'P 1'
#
loop_
_entity.id
_entity.type
_entity.pdbx_description
1 polymer ?
#
loop_
_entity_poly.entity_id
_entity_poly.type
_entity_poly.pdbx_seq_one_letter_code
_entity_poly.pdbx_strand_id
1 'polypeptide(L)'
;MPYSKIYEVLGKLEEKGWIESDGSRPTKFYPRSPATALEAMKVRMEREMRDAESTIVGELMPLYDKSGVKEKPEIWVLRGLHNILAKVREVILGCEKELLVALPAIAEGVSKQMQPLLRQLREKGVRITILASESTSSEVIKALSRVAEVRLKDSMFGGGVISDGRQVILLLASERMGNEPLAILAEHTGLAGFAREYFNYLWKEARDIE
;
A
#
# COMPACT_ATOMS: atom_id res chain seq x y z
N MET A 1 -34.38 24.83 -3.28
CA MET A 1 -34.94 23.63 -3.95
C MET A 1 -36.13 24.06 -4.78
N PRO A 2 -36.23 23.70 -6.07
CA PRO A 2 -37.47 23.85 -6.82
C PRO A 2 -38.56 22.98 -6.17
N TYR A 3 -39.72 23.55 -5.84
CA TYR A 3 -40.83 22.82 -5.21
C TYR A 3 -41.30 21.62 -6.03
N SER A 4 -41.12 21.68 -7.36
CA SER A 4 -41.51 20.62 -8.29
C SER A 4 -40.70 19.31 -8.18
N LYS A 5 -39.57 19.29 -7.46
CA LYS A 5 -38.70 18.10 -7.33
C LYS A 5 -38.50 17.61 -5.91
N ILE A 6 -39.20 18.19 -4.93
CA ILE A 6 -38.99 17.84 -3.51
C ILE A 6 -39.22 16.34 -3.26
N TYR A 7 -40.29 15.76 -3.80
CA TYR A 7 -40.57 14.33 -3.65
C TYR A 7 -39.55 13.42 -4.36
N GLU A 8 -39.01 13.85 -5.52
CA GLU A 8 -37.94 13.10 -6.20
C GLU A 8 -36.67 13.05 -5.34
N VAL A 9 -36.31 14.18 -4.73
CA VAL A 9 -35.13 14.26 -3.85
C VAL A 9 -35.35 13.46 -2.56
N LEU A 10 -36.54 13.55 -1.95
CA LEU A 10 -36.88 12.78 -0.76
C LEU A 10 -36.85 11.28 -1.04
N GLY A 11 -37.41 10.83 -2.17
CA GLY A 11 -37.33 9.42 -2.58
C GLY A 11 -35.89 8.92 -2.75
N LYS A 12 -35.01 9.71 -3.37
CA LYS A 12 -33.58 9.36 -3.49
C LYS A 12 -32.86 9.33 -2.15
N LEU A 13 -33.22 10.22 -1.22
CA LEU A 13 -32.64 10.22 0.12
C LEU A 13 -33.11 9.02 0.93
N GLU A 14 -34.36 8.60 0.75
CA GLU A 14 -34.93 7.41 1.37
C GLU A 14 -34.28 6.14 0.83
N GLU A 15 -34.15 6.01 -0.50
CA GLU A 15 -33.42 4.92 -1.16
C GLU A 15 -31.94 4.85 -0.71
N LYS A 16 -31.35 6.01 -0.42
CA LYS A 16 -29.99 6.12 0.13
C LYS A 16 -29.91 5.96 1.65
N GLY A 17 -31.03 5.76 2.35
CA GLY A 17 -31.08 5.54 3.80
C GLY A 17 -30.79 6.77 4.66
N TRP A 18 -30.89 7.98 4.11
CA TRP A 18 -30.71 9.24 4.84
C TRP A 18 -31.97 9.71 5.57
N ILE A 19 -33.13 9.32 5.06
CA ILE A 19 -34.43 9.64 5.63
C ILE A 19 -35.31 8.40 5.64
N GLU A 20 -36.38 8.45 6.42
CA GLU A 20 -37.44 7.44 6.44
C GLU A 20 -38.79 8.13 6.30
N SER A 21 -39.74 7.49 5.62
CA SER A 21 -41.11 7.96 5.54
C SER A 21 -42.02 7.20 6.50
N ASP A 22 -43.08 7.87 6.96
CA ASP A 22 -44.22 7.18 7.57
C ASP A 22 -45.28 6.82 6.51
N GLY A 23 -45.99 5.72 6.72
CA GLY A 23 -47.10 5.32 5.84
C GLY A 23 -48.35 6.19 5.96
N SER A 24 -48.25 7.36 6.60
CA SER A 24 -49.39 8.23 6.87
C SER A 24 -49.79 9.05 5.63
N ARG A 25 -50.98 9.65 5.67
CA ARG A 25 -51.46 10.58 4.65
C ARG A 25 -51.79 11.92 5.31
N PRO A 26 -51.09 13.03 4.97
CA PRO A 26 -49.96 13.11 4.04
C PRO A 26 -48.68 12.45 4.58
N THR A 27 -47.89 11.84 3.69
CA THR A 27 -46.61 11.18 4.03
C THR A 27 -45.66 12.16 4.68
N LYS A 28 -45.13 11.81 5.85
CA LYS A 28 -44.09 12.59 6.52
C LYS A 28 -42.75 11.89 6.40
N PHE A 29 -41.70 12.69 6.30
CA PHE A 29 -40.32 12.23 6.17
C PHE A 29 -39.53 12.68 7.39
N TYR A 30 -38.72 11.78 7.93
CA TYR A 30 -37.89 12.02 9.11
C TYR A 30 -36.42 11.76 8.77
N PRO A 31 -35.49 12.65 9.18
CA PRO A 31 -34.08 12.41 8.96
C PRO A 31 -33.59 11.29 9.88
N ARG A 32 -32.75 10.40 9.34
CA ARG A 32 -31.95 9.50 10.17
C ARG A 32 -30.76 10.25 10.74
N SER A 33 -30.22 9.74 11.85
CA SER A 33 -28.99 10.29 12.40
C SER A 33 -27.86 10.19 11.35
N PRO A 34 -26.99 11.21 11.21
CA PRO A 34 -25.88 11.16 10.25
C PRO A 34 -24.97 9.94 10.45
N ALA A 35 -24.74 9.53 11.70
CA ALA A 35 -23.94 8.34 12.01
C ALA A 35 -24.58 7.06 11.45
N THR A 36 -25.88 6.87 11.65
CA THR A 36 -26.62 5.70 11.13
C THR A 36 -26.70 5.71 9.61
N ALA A 37 -26.95 6.87 9.00
CA ALA A 37 -27.04 7.02 7.55
C ALA A 37 -25.69 6.71 6.87
N LEU A 38 -24.58 7.18 7.45
CA LEU A 38 -23.23 6.88 6.96
C LEU A 38 -22.89 5.39 7.04
N GLU A 39 -23.22 4.73 8.15
CA GLU A 39 -22.97 3.29 8.31
C GLU A 39 -23.78 2.48 7.29
N ALA A 40 -25.06 2.80 7.10
CA ALA A 40 -25.91 2.17 6.09
C ALA A 40 -25.37 2.39 4.67
N MET A 41 -24.91 3.61 4.35
CA MET A 41 -24.28 3.91 3.06
C MET A 41 -23.03 3.08 2.84
N LYS A 42 -22.15 3.00 3.85
CA LYS A 42 -20.92 2.21 3.78
C LYS A 42 -21.19 0.74 3.49
N VAL A 43 -22.10 0.12 4.25
CA VAL A 43 -22.51 -1.27 4.04
C VAL A 43 -23.06 -1.48 2.63
N ARG A 44 -23.85 -0.53 2.12
CA ARG A 44 -24.41 -0.59 0.77
C ARG A 44 -23.33 -0.50 -0.30
N MET A 45 -22.43 0.47 -0.21
CA MET A 45 -21.30 0.63 -1.14
C MET A 45 -20.40 -0.60 -1.14
N GLU A 46 -20.12 -1.17 0.04
CA GLU A 46 -19.35 -2.42 0.13
C GLU A 46 -20.07 -3.59 -0.55
N ARG A 47 -21.40 -3.69 -0.45
CA ARG A 47 -22.18 -4.71 -1.16
C ARG A 47 -22.14 -4.48 -2.68
N GLU A 48 -22.46 -3.28 -3.12
CA GLU A 48 -22.42 -2.91 -4.55
C GLU A 48 -21.04 -3.21 -5.16
N MET A 49 -19.97 -2.90 -4.45
CA MET A 49 -18.60 -3.20 -4.87
C MET A 49 -18.34 -4.71 -4.97
N ARG A 50 -18.76 -5.50 -3.96
CA ARG A 50 -18.61 -6.96 -3.98
C ARG A 50 -19.38 -7.61 -5.12
N ASP A 51 -20.60 -7.16 -5.38
CA ASP A 51 -21.45 -7.69 -6.46
C ASP A 51 -20.85 -7.34 -7.84
N ALA A 52 -20.34 -6.11 -7.99
CA ALA A 52 -19.64 -5.68 -9.19
C ALA A 52 -18.35 -6.47 -9.40
N GLU A 53 -17.53 -6.66 -8.37
CA GLU A 53 -16.31 -7.47 -8.41
C GLU A 53 -16.62 -8.90 -8.84
N SER A 54 -17.61 -9.54 -8.20
CA SER A 54 -18.03 -10.91 -8.55
C SER A 54 -18.48 -11.01 -10.01
N THR A 55 -19.21 -10.01 -10.52
CA THR A 55 -19.69 -9.99 -11.91
C THR A 55 -18.52 -9.79 -12.87
N ILE A 56 -17.67 -8.80 -12.62
CA ILE A 56 -16.52 -8.48 -13.46
C ILE A 56 -15.57 -9.67 -13.53
N VAL A 57 -15.21 -10.26 -12.39
CA VAL A 57 -14.32 -11.42 -12.34
C VAL A 57 -14.99 -12.64 -12.98
N GLY A 58 -16.25 -12.90 -12.68
CA GLY A 58 -16.99 -14.06 -13.22
C GLY A 58 -17.13 -14.04 -14.74
N GLU A 59 -17.34 -12.86 -15.34
CA GLU A 59 -17.54 -12.73 -16.78
C GLU A 59 -16.23 -12.49 -17.55
N LEU A 60 -15.33 -11.67 -17.03
CA LEU A 60 -14.10 -11.28 -17.75
C LEU A 60 -12.95 -12.25 -17.54
N MET A 61 -12.81 -12.90 -16.37
CA MET A 61 -11.71 -13.83 -16.11
C MET A 61 -11.71 -15.03 -17.08
N PRO A 62 -12.87 -15.67 -17.38
CA PRO A 62 -12.89 -16.75 -18.36
C PRO A 62 -12.50 -16.30 -19.77
N LEU A 63 -12.83 -15.06 -20.15
CA LEU A 63 -12.43 -14.50 -21.45
C LEU A 63 -10.92 -14.21 -21.47
N TYR A 64 -10.40 -13.68 -20.37
CA TYR A 64 -8.98 -13.45 -20.16
C TYR A 64 -8.18 -14.75 -20.25
N ASP A 65 -8.56 -15.79 -19.50
CA ASP A 65 -7.90 -17.10 -19.50
C ASP A 65 -7.91 -17.75 -20.89
N LYS A 66 -9.04 -17.64 -21.61
CA LYS A 66 -9.17 -18.18 -22.99
C LYS A 66 -8.38 -17.40 -24.02
N SER A 67 -8.13 -16.11 -23.79
CA SER A 67 -7.40 -15.27 -24.74
C SER A 67 -5.92 -15.66 -24.87
N GLY A 68 -5.40 -16.47 -23.93
CA GLY A 68 -3.97 -16.82 -23.88
C GLY A 68 -3.06 -15.63 -23.57
N VAL A 69 -3.64 -14.45 -23.32
CA VAL A 69 -2.93 -13.25 -22.89
C VAL A 69 -2.47 -13.48 -21.47
N LYS A 70 -1.15 -13.63 -21.29
CA LYS A 70 -0.55 -13.59 -19.96
C LYS A 70 -0.46 -12.15 -19.51
N GLU A 71 -0.79 -11.91 -18.24
CA GLU A 71 -0.49 -10.65 -17.58
C GLU A 71 1.01 -10.44 -17.72
N LYS A 72 1.40 -9.34 -18.37
CA LYS A 72 2.80 -8.95 -18.44
C LYS A 72 3.01 -7.97 -17.30
N PRO A 73 3.52 -8.43 -16.13
CA PRO A 73 3.90 -7.48 -15.10
C PRO A 73 4.94 -6.54 -15.71
N GLU A 74 4.78 -5.24 -15.49
CA GLU A 74 5.82 -4.29 -15.86
C GLU A 74 6.98 -4.46 -14.87
N ILE A 75 8.03 -5.15 -15.35
CA ILE A 75 9.25 -5.43 -14.60
C ILE A 75 10.39 -4.71 -15.29
N TRP A 76 11.12 -3.89 -14.55
CA TRP A 76 12.31 -3.20 -15.04
C TRP A 76 13.55 -3.64 -14.26
N VAL A 77 14.64 -3.86 -14.98
CA VAL A 77 15.95 -4.09 -14.40
C VAL A 77 16.71 -2.77 -14.35
N LEU A 78 16.97 -2.30 -13.15
CA LEU A 78 17.75 -1.10 -12.88
C LEU A 78 19.22 -1.48 -12.70
N ARG A 79 20.12 -0.73 -13.34
CA ARG A 79 21.56 -0.92 -13.24
C ARG A 79 22.24 0.35 -12.75
N GLY A 80 23.23 0.18 -11.88
CA GLY A 80 24.03 1.27 -11.34
C GLY A 80 23.38 1.95 -10.14
N LEU A 81 24.22 2.37 -9.19
CA LEU A 81 23.77 2.90 -7.90
C LEU A 81 22.89 4.15 -8.07
N HIS A 82 23.25 5.04 -8.99
CA HIS A 82 22.52 6.28 -9.22
C HIS A 82 21.06 6.03 -9.65
N ASN A 83 20.84 5.17 -10.65
CA ASN A 83 19.51 4.85 -11.16
C ASN A 83 18.65 4.16 -10.10
N ILE A 84 19.25 3.24 -9.33
CA ILE A 84 18.58 2.55 -8.23
C ILE A 84 18.14 3.56 -7.16
N LEU A 85 19.03 4.44 -6.71
CA LEU A 85 18.71 5.46 -5.70
C LEU A 85 17.65 6.45 -6.17
N ALA A 86 17.71 6.86 -7.45
CA ALA A 86 16.71 7.74 -8.04
C ALA A 86 15.32 7.10 -8.00
N LYS A 87 15.20 5.84 -8.42
CA LYS A 87 13.90 5.14 -8.42
C LYS A 87 13.41 4.79 -7.02
N VAL A 88 14.30 4.43 -6.09
CA VAL A 88 13.95 4.26 -4.67
C VAL A 88 13.37 5.56 -4.08
N ARG A 89 13.99 6.71 -4.37
CA ARG A 89 13.49 8.01 -3.92
C ARG A 89 12.11 8.31 -4.50
N GLU A 90 11.90 8.03 -5.78
CA GLU A 90 10.61 8.21 -6.45
C GLU A 90 9.51 7.37 -5.79
N VAL A 91 9.76 6.07 -5.58
CA VAL A 91 8.82 5.14 -4.94
C VAL A 91 8.48 5.57 -3.51
N ILE A 92 9.48 6.03 -2.75
CA ILE A 92 9.27 6.54 -1.39
C ILE A 92 8.41 7.80 -1.41
N LEU A 93 8.70 8.78 -2.28
CA LEU A 93 7.95 10.03 -2.33
C LEU A 93 6.49 9.84 -2.74
N GLY A 94 6.21 8.84 -3.57
CA GLY A 94 4.87 8.46 -4.01
C GLY A 94 4.10 7.57 -3.03
N CYS A 95 4.70 7.16 -1.90
CA CYS A 95 4.04 6.32 -0.91
C CYS A 95 2.99 7.10 -0.11
N GLU A 96 1.79 6.52 0.05
CA GLU A 96 0.65 7.18 0.70
C GLU A 96 0.20 6.51 2.01
N LYS A 97 0.38 5.20 2.17
CA LYS A 97 -0.19 4.43 3.29
C LYS A 97 0.87 3.68 4.07
N GLU A 98 1.72 2.93 3.39
CA GLU A 98 2.65 1.99 4.02
C GLU A 98 3.93 1.81 3.22
N LEU A 99 5.06 1.98 3.92
CA LEU A 99 6.40 1.76 3.38
C LEU A 99 7.11 0.68 4.19
N LEU A 100 7.49 -0.41 3.52
CA LEU A 100 8.29 -1.48 4.11
C LEU A 100 9.69 -1.46 3.50
N VAL A 101 10.72 -1.47 4.34
CA VAL A 101 12.12 -1.37 3.90
C VAL A 101 12.94 -2.50 4.48
N ALA A 102 13.61 -3.28 3.63
CA ALA A 102 14.62 -4.26 4.03
C ALA A 102 16.01 -3.68 3.73
N LEU A 103 16.77 -3.38 4.77
CA LEU A 103 18.05 -2.67 4.73
C LEU A 103 19.21 -3.62 5.07
N PRO A 104 19.87 -4.20 4.05
CA PRO A 104 21.05 -5.03 4.28
C PRO A 104 22.24 -4.17 4.73
N ALA A 105 23.24 -4.79 5.37
CA ALA A 105 24.41 -4.11 5.92
C ALA A 105 25.12 -3.19 4.90
N ILE A 106 25.24 -3.65 3.65
CA ILE A 106 25.88 -2.90 2.55
C ILE A 106 25.14 -1.59 2.19
N ALA A 107 23.87 -1.47 2.56
CA ALA A 107 23.04 -0.29 2.28
C ALA A 107 23.03 0.74 3.42
N GLU A 108 23.80 0.53 4.50
CA GLU A 108 23.86 1.46 5.64
C GLU A 108 24.24 2.89 5.20
N GLY A 109 25.20 3.05 4.29
CA GLY A 109 25.63 4.36 3.79
C GLY A 109 24.52 5.14 3.08
N VAL A 110 23.52 4.43 2.52
CA VAL A 110 22.38 5.03 1.82
C VAL A 110 21.30 5.48 2.83
N SER A 111 21.18 4.81 3.97
CA SER A 111 20.16 5.12 4.99
C SER A 111 20.16 6.59 5.44
N LYS A 112 21.36 7.20 5.56
CA LYS A 112 21.53 8.60 5.96
C LYS A 112 20.90 9.56 4.95
N GLN A 113 21.01 9.26 3.65
CA GLN A 113 20.45 10.07 2.58
C GLN A 113 18.92 9.94 2.49
N MET A 114 18.38 8.80 2.94
CA MET A 114 16.95 8.52 2.91
C MET A 114 16.19 9.11 4.11
N GLN A 115 16.88 9.40 5.21
CA GLN A 115 16.22 9.88 6.44
C GLN A 115 15.34 11.12 6.29
N PRO A 116 15.71 12.17 5.54
CA PRO A 116 14.82 13.31 5.31
C PRO A 116 13.51 12.90 4.63
N LEU A 117 13.57 11.96 3.68
CA LEU A 117 12.39 11.44 2.98
C LEU A 117 11.49 10.63 3.93
N LEU A 118 12.09 9.81 4.79
CA LEU A 118 11.35 9.04 5.80
C LEU A 118 10.66 9.96 6.82
N ARG A 119 11.29 11.07 7.23
CA ARG A 119 10.63 12.09 8.07
C ARG A 119 9.41 12.68 7.38
N GLN A 120 9.57 13.11 6.13
CA GLN A 120 8.49 13.69 5.34
C GLN A 120 7.31 12.71 5.20
N LEU A 121 7.57 11.42 4.98
CA LEU A 121 6.51 10.40 4.91
C LEU A 121 5.80 10.20 6.24
N ARG A 122 6.56 10.16 7.34
CA ARG A 122 5.96 10.06 8.68
C ARG A 122 5.04 11.23 8.98
N GLU A 123 5.44 12.45 8.61
CA GLU A 123 4.62 13.66 8.76
C GLU A 123 3.32 13.61 7.95
N LYS A 124 3.32 12.93 6.79
CA LYS A 124 2.12 12.65 6.00
C LYS A 124 1.20 11.57 6.61
N GLY A 125 1.65 10.90 7.68
CA GLY A 125 0.91 9.81 8.31
C GLY A 125 1.15 8.43 7.69
N VAL A 126 2.18 8.28 6.84
CA VAL A 126 2.57 6.97 6.27
C VAL A 126 3.19 6.10 7.36
N ARG A 127 2.76 4.83 7.43
CA ARG A 127 3.37 3.84 8.33
C ARG A 127 4.68 3.34 7.72
N ILE A 128 5.77 3.43 8.47
CA ILE A 128 7.09 3.02 8.00
C ILE A 128 7.62 1.91 8.90
N THR A 129 7.97 0.79 8.28
CA THR A 129 8.48 -0.41 8.95
C THR A 129 9.80 -0.83 8.29
N ILE A 130 10.86 -1.00 9.08
CA ILE A 130 12.21 -1.23 8.58
C ILE A 130 12.83 -2.47 9.22
N LEU A 131 13.18 -3.46 8.40
CA LEU A 131 14.10 -4.53 8.76
C LEU A 131 15.51 -4.10 8.48
N ALA A 132 16.38 -4.11 9.47
CA ALA A 132 17.81 -3.82 9.32
C ALA A 132 18.64 -5.06 9.67
N SER A 133 19.83 -5.20 9.08
CA SER A 133 20.79 -6.23 9.52
C SER A 133 21.25 -5.94 10.95
N GLU A 134 21.55 -7.00 11.72
CA GLU A 134 22.11 -6.88 13.07
C GLU A 134 23.49 -6.23 13.08
N SER A 135 24.21 -6.29 11.95
CA SER A 135 25.49 -5.60 11.75
C SER A 135 25.37 -4.09 11.49
N THR A 136 24.15 -3.55 11.40
CA THR A 136 23.91 -2.10 11.18
C THR A 136 24.36 -1.30 12.39
N SER A 137 25.05 -0.17 12.19
CA SER A 137 25.52 0.66 13.30
C SER A 137 24.39 1.15 14.23
N SER A 138 24.70 1.25 15.53
CA SER A 138 23.77 1.70 16.55
C SER A 138 23.25 3.13 16.30
N GLU A 139 24.08 4.00 15.72
CA GLU A 139 23.73 5.37 15.36
C GLU A 139 22.64 5.39 14.29
N VAL A 140 22.76 4.53 13.28
CA VAL A 140 21.78 4.42 12.20
C VAL A 140 20.47 3.84 12.73
N ILE A 141 20.53 2.77 13.52
CA ILE A 141 19.35 2.16 14.15
C ILE A 141 18.58 3.20 14.98
N LYS A 142 19.28 3.95 15.84
CA LYS A 142 18.67 5.01 16.65
C LYS A 142 18.02 6.09 15.80
N ALA A 143 18.65 6.47 14.69
CA ALA A 143 18.14 7.54 13.86
C ALA A 143 16.93 7.09 13.00
N LEU A 144 16.90 5.82 12.56
CA LEU A 144 15.74 5.21 11.90
C LEU A 144 14.56 5.00 12.86
N SER A 145 14.84 4.59 14.10
CA SER A 145 13.82 4.39 15.14
C SER A 145 13.06 5.69 15.49
N ARG A 146 13.63 6.85 15.18
CA ARG A 146 12.95 8.15 15.31
C ARG A 146 11.92 8.42 14.22
N VAL A 147 11.85 7.62 13.16
CA VAL A 147 10.97 7.86 12.01
C VAL A 147 10.18 6.64 11.58
N ALA A 148 10.53 5.46 12.06
CA ALA A 148 9.95 4.18 11.68
C ALA A 148 9.98 3.18 12.84
N GLU A 149 9.16 2.15 12.74
CA GLU A 149 9.33 0.94 13.54
C GLU A 149 10.46 0.11 12.93
N VAL A 150 11.41 -0.32 13.75
CA VAL A 150 12.63 -0.97 13.26
C VAL A 150 12.88 -2.27 14.03
N ARG A 151 13.24 -3.33 13.30
CA ARG A 151 13.65 -4.62 13.86
C ARG A 151 14.90 -5.15 13.17
N LEU A 152 15.60 -6.05 13.84
CA LEU A 152 16.87 -6.59 13.38
C LEU A 152 16.74 -8.04 12.88
N LYS A 153 17.34 -8.35 11.72
CA LYS A 153 17.37 -9.69 11.11
C LYS A 153 18.56 -9.80 10.14
N ASP A 154 19.44 -10.79 10.33
CA ASP A 154 20.58 -11.01 9.43
C ASP A 154 20.27 -11.88 8.20
N SER A 155 19.39 -12.88 8.32
CA SER A 155 19.03 -13.79 7.23
C SER A 155 18.02 -13.18 6.24
N MET A 156 18.35 -12.02 5.68
CA MET A 156 17.55 -11.39 4.63
C MET A 156 18.06 -11.83 3.25
N PHE A 157 17.18 -12.41 2.43
CA PHE A 157 17.49 -12.74 1.04
C PHE A 157 17.44 -11.47 0.18
N GLY A 158 18.47 -10.63 0.32
CA GLY A 158 18.58 -9.34 -0.35
C GLY A 158 18.03 -8.16 0.45
N GLY A 159 17.88 -7.02 -0.22
CA GLY A 159 17.31 -5.79 0.34
C GLY A 159 16.22 -5.23 -0.57
N GLY A 160 15.52 -4.20 -0.14
CA GLY A 160 14.49 -3.61 -0.99
C GLY A 160 13.53 -2.66 -0.30
N VAL A 161 12.59 -2.16 -1.10
CA VAL A 161 11.53 -1.25 -0.67
C VAL A 161 10.21 -1.72 -1.27
N ILE A 162 9.16 -1.77 -0.46
CA ILE A 162 7.79 -2.07 -0.88
C ILE A 162 6.92 -0.87 -0.50
N SER A 163 6.17 -0.33 -1.46
CA SER A 163 5.29 0.82 -1.27
C SER A 163 3.85 0.43 -1.55
N ASP A 164 2.97 0.67 -0.56
CA ASP A 164 1.51 0.53 -0.61
C ASP A 164 0.99 -0.83 -1.09
N GLY A 165 1.83 -1.88 -1.07
CA GLY A 165 1.52 -3.19 -1.64
C GLY A 165 1.32 -3.19 -3.16
N ARG A 166 1.80 -2.16 -3.87
CA ARG A 166 1.64 -2.00 -5.33
C ARG A 166 2.97 -1.98 -6.09
N GLN A 167 4.01 -1.45 -5.47
CA GLN A 167 5.34 -1.34 -6.08
C GLN A 167 6.37 -1.99 -5.19
N VAL A 168 7.32 -2.71 -5.80
CA VAL A 168 8.45 -3.32 -5.10
C VAL A 168 9.74 -3.08 -5.87
N ILE A 169 10.78 -2.68 -5.14
CA ILE A 169 12.16 -2.65 -5.60
C ILE A 169 12.92 -3.72 -4.80
N LEU A 170 13.45 -4.72 -5.49
CA LEU A 170 14.33 -5.74 -4.92
C LEU A 170 15.77 -5.45 -5.32
N LEU A 171 16.62 -5.19 -4.33
CA LEU A 171 18.06 -5.05 -4.50
C LEU A 171 18.69 -6.45 -4.60
N LEU A 172 19.34 -6.72 -5.73
CA LEU A 172 20.05 -7.96 -5.95
C LEU A 172 21.49 -7.78 -5.48
N ALA A 173 21.89 -8.50 -4.42
CA ALA A 173 23.27 -8.55 -3.98
C ALA A 173 24.11 -9.20 -5.09
N SER A 174 25.11 -8.50 -5.61
CA SER A 174 26.10 -9.10 -6.52
C SER A 174 27.28 -9.60 -5.71
N GLU A 175 27.46 -10.91 -5.62
CA GLU A 175 28.61 -11.52 -4.94
C GLU A 175 29.93 -11.38 -5.73
N ARG A 176 29.89 -10.85 -6.96
CA ARG A 176 31.07 -10.67 -7.80
C ARG A 176 31.58 -9.23 -7.69
N MET A 177 32.75 -9.06 -7.08
CA MET A 177 33.48 -7.79 -7.10
C MET A 177 33.62 -7.30 -8.54
N GLY A 178 33.08 -6.11 -8.84
CA GLY A 178 33.24 -5.43 -10.13
C GLY A 178 31.95 -5.25 -10.95
N ASN A 179 30.83 -5.89 -10.60
CA ASN A 179 29.56 -5.62 -11.25
C ASN A 179 28.83 -4.44 -10.60
N GLU A 180 28.30 -3.54 -11.43
CA GLU A 180 27.38 -2.49 -10.98
C GLU A 180 26.18 -3.09 -10.24
N PRO A 181 25.69 -2.44 -9.16
CA PRO A 181 24.54 -2.94 -8.41
C PRO A 181 23.32 -3.05 -9.33
N LEU A 182 22.51 -4.09 -9.08
CA LEU A 182 21.30 -4.39 -9.84
C LEU A 182 20.09 -4.35 -8.92
N ALA A 183 18.98 -3.84 -9.44
CA ALA A 183 17.69 -3.94 -8.77
C ALA A 183 16.59 -4.33 -9.76
N ILE A 184 15.57 -5.02 -9.27
CA ILE A 184 14.35 -5.31 -10.02
C ILE A 184 13.26 -4.40 -9.45
N LEU A 185 12.66 -3.58 -10.30
CA LEU A 185 11.42 -2.88 -10.01
C LEU A 185 10.26 -3.68 -10.61
N ALA A 186 9.21 -3.89 -9.83
CA ALA A 186 7.94 -4.38 -10.32
C ALA A 186 6.80 -3.49 -9.83
N GLU A 187 5.94 -3.07 -10.76
CA GLU A 187 4.72 -2.32 -10.49
C GLU A 187 3.51 -3.23 -10.70
N HIS A 188 3.35 -4.19 -9.79
CA HIS A 188 2.33 -5.23 -9.89
C HIS A 188 1.88 -5.66 -8.49
N THR A 189 0.58 -5.59 -8.23
CA THR A 189 -0.02 -5.89 -6.91
C THR A 189 0.29 -7.31 -6.45
N GLY A 190 0.27 -8.30 -7.36
CA GLY A 190 0.62 -9.67 -7.01
C GLY A 190 2.08 -9.84 -6.57
N LEU A 191 3.03 -9.19 -7.27
CA LEU A 191 4.46 -9.31 -6.95
C LEU A 191 4.81 -8.53 -5.68
N ALA A 192 4.27 -7.32 -5.54
CA ALA A 192 4.38 -6.53 -4.32
C ALA A 192 3.73 -7.24 -3.13
N GLY A 193 2.59 -7.92 -3.35
CA GLY A 193 1.92 -8.78 -2.37
C GLY A 193 2.81 -9.93 -1.89
N PHE A 194 3.43 -10.69 -2.80
CA PHE A 194 4.38 -11.75 -2.43
C PHE A 194 5.57 -11.21 -1.65
N ALA A 195 6.18 -10.12 -2.10
CA ALA A 195 7.28 -9.48 -1.39
C ALA A 195 6.87 -9.00 0.01
N ARG A 196 5.64 -8.49 0.15
CA ARG A 196 5.09 -8.08 1.45
C ARG A 196 4.89 -9.26 2.39
N GLU A 197 4.34 -10.37 1.93
CA GLU A 197 4.18 -11.58 2.75
C GLU A 197 5.54 -12.11 3.21
N TYR A 198 6.54 -12.12 2.32
CA TYR A 198 7.90 -12.49 2.69
C TYR A 198 8.51 -11.52 3.72
N PHE A 199 8.34 -10.20 3.54
CA PHE A 199 8.76 -9.20 4.52
C PHE A 199 8.10 -9.44 5.88
N ASN A 200 6.79 -9.66 5.91
CA ASN A 200 6.02 -9.92 7.13
C ASN A 200 6.44 -11.20 7.83
N TYR A 201 6.79 -12.24 7.07
CA TYR A 201 7.37 -13.48 7.60
C TYR A 201 8.68 -13.17 8.34
N LEU A 202 9.60 -12.45 7.68
CA LEU A 202 10.87 -12.04 8.31
C LEU A 202 10.66 -11.14 9.53
N TRP A 203 9.70 -10.22 9.46
CA TRP A 203 9.34 -9.30 10.55
C TRP A 203 8.90 -10.01 11.83
N LYS A 204 8.15 -11.11 11.69
CA LYS A 204 7.70 -11.93 12.82
C LYS A 204 8.86 -12.65 13.52
N GLU A 205 9.89 -13.02 12.78
CA GLU A 205 11.09 -13.68 13.31
C GLU A 205 12.23 -12.71 13.65
N ALA A 206 12.03 -11.40 13.46
CA ALA A 206 13.04 -10.40 13.70
C ALA A 206 13.10 -10.01 15.18
N ARG A 207 14.28 -9.64 15.65
CA ARG A 207 14.50 -9.20 17.03
C ARG A 207 14.13 -7.73 17.18
N ASP A 208 13.47 -7.38 18.28
CA ASP A 208 13.25 -5.98 18.65
C ASP A 208 14.58 -5.29 19.02
N ILE A 209 14.62 -3.97 18.87
CA ILE A 209 15.79 -3.17 19.28
C ILE A 209 15.74 -2.97 20.80
N GLU A 210 16.85 -3.27 21.48
CA GLU A 210 17.06 -2.98 22.90
C GLU A 210 17.39 -1.51 23.18
#